data_AF-A0A436R5E9-F1
#
_entry.id   AF-A0A436R5E9-F1
#
_cell.length_a   1.000
_cell.length_b   1.000
_cell.length_c   1.000
_cell.angle_alpha   90.00
_cell.angle_beta   90.00
_cell.angle_gamma   90.00
#
_symmetry.space_group_name_H-M   'P 1'
#
loop_
_entity.id
_entity.type
_entity.pdbx_description
1 polymer ?
#
loop_
_entity_poly.entity_id
_entity_poly.type
_entity_poly.pdbx_seq_one_letter_code
_entity_poly.pdbx_strand_id
1 'polypeptide(L)' 'MDPQMIKRHLAQAEQHVAEGEKHLIRQRELIAKLERDGHDTKEATAFLEQLEEMQGMHVADRDRLKNELRNADRT' A
#
# COMPACT_ATOMS: atom_id res chain seq x y z
N MET A 1 11.27 -10.85 -17.62
CA MET A 1 11.98 -11.46 -16.48
C MET A 1 11.65 -12.94 -16.45
N ASP A 2 12.47 -13.76 -15.79
CA ASP A 2 12.11 -15.15 -15.44
C ASP A 2 10.77 -15.15 -14.67
N PRO A 3 9.76 -15.95 -15.06
CA PRO A 3 8.49 -16.08 -14.35
C PRO A 3 8.62 -16.34 -12.85
N GLN A 4 9.68 -17.04 -12.40
CA GLN A 4 9.92 -17.21 -10.95
C GLN A 4 10.29 -15.91 -10.24
N MET A 5 11.07 -15.04 -10.88
CA MET A 5 11.42 -13.74 -10.32
C MET A 5 10.20 -12.82 -10.23
N ILE A 6 9.33 -12.84 -11.25
CA ILE A 6 8.07 -12.06 -11.24
C ILE A 6 7.18 -12.52 -10.08
N LYS A 7 7.04 -13.82 -9.85
CA LYS A 7 6.25 -14.36 -8.72
C LYS A 7 6.79 -13.94 -7.36
N ARG A 8 8.12 -13.91 -7.17
CA ARG A 8 8.74 -13.45 -5.91
C ARG A 8 8.48 -11.97 -5.67
N HIS A 9 8.70 -11.13 -6.67
CA HIS A 9 8.42 -9.70 -6.56
C HIS A 9 6.93 -9.42 -6.34
N LEU A 10 6.05 -10.19 -7.00
CA LEU A 10 4.61 -10.08 -6.78
C LEU A 10 4.24 -10.39 -5.33
N ALA A 11 4.78 -11.46 -4.74
CA ALA A 11 4.53 -11.79 -3.34
C ALA A 11 5.00 -10.68 -2.39
N GLN A 12 6.15 -10.07 -2.65
CA GLN A 12 6.64 -8.92 -1.87
C GLN A 12 5.73 -7.70 -2.01
N ALA A 13 5.30 -7.37 -3.24
CA ALA A 13 4.39 -6.26 -3.49
C ALA A 13 3.03 -6.48 -2.83
N GLU A 14 2.51 -7.71 -2.85
CA GLU A 14 1.26 -8.07 -2.15
C GLU A 14 1.39 -7.95 -0.63
N GLN A 15 2.55 -8.31 -0.06
CA GLN A 15 2.81 -8.10 1.36
C GLN A 15 2.83 -6.61 1.72
N HIS A 16 3.55 -5.78 0.96
CA HIS A 16 3.61 -4.33 1.21
C HIS A 16 2.23 -3.68 1.12
N VAL A 17 1.41 -4.07 0.13
CA VAL A 17 0.02 -3.59 0.01
C VAL A 17 -0.78 -3.96 1.26
N ALA A 18 -0.71 -5.21 1.73
CA ALA A 18 -1.47 -5.67 2.88
C ALA A 18 -1.01 -5.02 4.20
N GLU A 19 0.29 -4.77 4.36
CA GLU A 19 0.85 -4.06 5.51
C GLU A 19 0.43 -2.58 5.50
N GLY A 20 0.54 -1.91 4.34
CA GLY A 20 0.13 -0.51 4.20
C GLY A 20 -1.37 -0.30 4.43
N GLU A 21 -2.24 -1.20 3.95
CA GLU A 21 -3.68 -1.15 4.26
C GLU A 21 -3.96 -1.19 5.77
N LYS A 22 -3.26 -2.07 6.51
CA LYS A 22 -3.38 -2.14 7.98
C LYS A 22 -2.90 -0.86 8.65
N HIS A 23 -1.82 -0.27 8.18
CA HIS A 23 -1.30 0.99 8.71
C HIS A 23 -2.25 2.16 8.45
N LEU A 24 -2.82 2.25 7.24
CA LEU A 24 -3.79 3.29 6.89
C LEU A 24 -5.05 3.22 7.77
N ILE A 25 -5.58 2.01 7.99
CA ILE A 25 -6.75 1.82 8.88
C ILE A 25 -6.43 2.33 10.29
N ARG A 26 -5.30 1.91 10.86
CA ARG A 26 -4.89 2.33 12.22
C ARG A 26 -4.64 3.83 12.32
N GLN A 27 -4.01 4.44 11.30
CA GLN A 27 -3.72 5.87 11.30
C GLN A 27 -5.02 6.70 11.23
N ARG A 28 -6.00 6.27 10.41
CA ARG A 28 -7.33 6.89 10.36
C ARG A 28 -8.07 6.78 11.68
N GLU A 29 -8.05 5.62 12.32
CA GLU A 29 -8.65 5.43 13.65
C GLU A 29 -8.00 6.31 14.72
N LEU A 30 -6.68 6.46 14.68
CA LEU A 30 -5.94 7.33 15.61
C LEU A 30 -6.28 8.80 15.39
N ILE A 31 -6.31 9.27 14.14
CA ILE A 31 -6.70 10.66 13.81
C ILE A 31 -8.13 10.93 14.29
N ALA A 32 -9.09 10.04 14.00
CA ALA A 32 -10.47 10.20 14.45
C ALA A 32 -10.59 10.22 15.98
N LYS A 33 -9.72 9.50 16.70
CA LYS A 33 -9.65 9.59 18.17
C LYS A 33 -9.13 10.96 18.61
N LEU A 34 -8.02 11.43 18.04
CA LEU A 34 -7.42 12.72 18.38
C LEU A 34 -8.38 13.89 18.11
N GLU A 35 -9.11 13.86 16.99
CA GLU A 35 -10.12 14.87 16.66
C GLU A 35 -11.26 14.90 17.68
N ARG A 36 -11.77 13.74 18.10
CA ARG A 36 -12.82 13.65 19.14
C ARG A 36 -12.35 14.17 20.49
N ASP A 37 -11.08 13.95 20.81
CA ASP A 37 -10.47 14.41 22.06
C ASP A 37 -10.08 15.90 21.99
N GLY A 38 -10.29 16.58 20.85
CA GLY A 38 -10.04 18.01 20.65
C GLY A 38 -8.56 18.36 20.41
N HIS A 39 -7.74 17.38 20.04
CA HIS A 39 -6.34 17.59 19.70
C HIS A 39 -6.17 18.10 18.27
N ASP A 40 -5.09 18.87 18.03
CA ASP A 40 -4.68 19.24 16.67
C ASP A 40 -4.18 17.99 15.93
N THR A 41 -4.78 17.70 14.78
CA THR A 41 -4.47 16.55 13.93
C THR A 41 -3.77 16.92 12.62
N LYS A 42 -3.43 18.20 12.41
CA LYS A 42 -2.88 18.67 11.13
C LYS A 42 -1.67 17.87 10.65
N GLU A 43 -0.69 17.64 11.53
CA GLU A 43 0.50 16.85 11.18
C GLU A 43 0.18 15.37 10.96
N ALA A 44 -0.73 14.81 11.75
CA ALA A 44 -1.15 13.42 11.61
C ALA A 44 -1.90 13.18 10.29
N THR A 45 -2.73 14.14 9.85
CA THR A 45 -3.42 14.12 8.56
C THR A 45 -2.43 14.25 7.40
N ALA A 46 -1.47 15.18 7.48
CA ALA A 46 -0.42 15.31 6.46
C ALA A 46 0.44 14.04 6.35
N PHE A 47 0.70 13.36 7.47
CA PHE A 47 1.38 12.07 7.46
C PHE A 47 0.52 10.96 6.85
N LEU A 48 -0.80 10.94 7.13
CA LEU A 48 -1.73 10.00 6.51
C LEU A 48 -1.74 10.15 4.98
N GLU A 49 -1.73 11.38 4.45
CA GLU A 49 -1.67 11.64 3.01
C GLU A 49 -0.41 11.01 2.37
N GLN A 50 0.75 11.12 3.03
CA GLN A 50 1.99 10.48 2.55
C GLN A 50 1.91 8.96 2.55
N LEU A 51 1.28 8.38 3.58
CA LEU A 51 1.05 6.93 3.63
C LEU A 51 0.11 6.48 2.52
N GLU A 52 -0.91 7.27 2.20
CA GLU A 52 -1.85 6.99 1.11
C GLU A 52 -1.16 7.04 -0.27
N GLU A 53 -0.28 8.02 -0.48
CA GLU A 53 0.56 8.09 -1.69
C GLU A 53 1.47 6.87 -1.82
N MET A 54 2.16 6.50 -0.72
CA MET A 54 3.02 5.30 -0.70
C MET A 54 2.23 4.02 -0.98
N GLN A 55 1.05 3.88 -0.40
CA GLN A 55 0.15 2.76 -0.67
C GLN A 55 -0.26 2.71 -2.15
N GLY A 56 -0.54 3.86 -2.76
CA GLY A 56 -0.83 3.96 -4.18
C GLY A 56 0.31 3.41 -5.04
N MET A 57 1.56 3.73 -4.71
CA MET A 57 2.73 3.20 -5.41
C MET A 57 2.86 1.68 -5.26
N HIS A 58 2.63 1.12 -4.07
CA HIS A 58 2.66 -0.33 -3.85
C HIS A 58 1.56 -1.07 -4.63
N VAL A 59 0.35 -0.51 -4.67
CA VAL A 59 -0.77 -1.06 -5.46
C VAL A 59 -0.44 -1.04 -6.95
N ALA A 60 0.10 0.06 -7.47
CA ALA A 60 0.48 0.18 -8.86
C ALA A 60 1.58 -0.82 -9.25
N ASP A 61 2.59 -1.02 -8.40
CA ASP A 61 3.66 -1.99 -8.64
C ASP A 61 3.14 -3.43 -8.66
N ARG A 62 2.30 -3.80 -7.69
CA ARG A 62 1.61 -5.10 -7.67
C ARG A 62 0.83 -5.34 -8.96
N ASP A 63 0.05 -4.36 -9.40
CA ASP A 63 -0.81 -4.50 -10.58
C ASP A 63 0.03 -4.60 -11.87
N ARG A 64 1.16 -3.89 -11.94
CA ARG A 64 2.16 -4.08 -13.02
C ARG A 64 2.68 -5.51 -13.03
N LEU A 65 3.13 -6.03 -11.89
CA LEU A 65 3.68 -7.39 -11.77
C LEU A 65 2.64 -8.48 -12.10
N LYS A 66 1.38 -8.29 -11.71
CA LYS A 66 0.26 -9.18 -12.11
C LYS A 66 0.08 -9.22 -13.63
N ASN A 67 0.15 -8.05 -14.28
CA ASN A 67 0.05 -7.96 -15.73
C ASN A 67 1.24 -8.61 -16.44
N GLU A 68 2.46 -8.39 -15.95
CA GLU A 68 3.68 -9.02 -16.48
C GLU A 68 3.62 -10.54 -16.37
N LEU A 69 3.21 -11.07 -15.21
CA LEU A 69 3.09 -12.52 -15.00
C LEU A 69 2.07 -13.14 -15.96
N ARG A 70 0.89 -12.51 -16.10
CA ARG A 70 -0.16 -12.96 -17.02
C ARG A 70 0.30 -12.98 -18.48
N ASN A 71 1.15 -12.03 -18.86
CA ASN A 71 1.68 -11.98 -20.22
C ASN A 71 2.75 -13.07 -20.45
N ALA A 72 3.58 -13.35 -19.44
CA ALA A 72 4.57 -14.43 -19.49
C ALA A 72 3.93 -15.82 -19.52
N ASP A 73 2.78 -16.02 -18.87
CA ASP A 73 2.04 -17.29 -18.91
C ASP A 73 1.32 -17.56 -20.26
N ARG A 74 1.23 -16.55 -21.14
CA ARG A 74 0.57 -16.65 -22.46
C ARG A 74 1.54 -16.93 -23.62
N THR A 75 2.84 -16.85 -23.37
CA THR A 75 3.93 -17.08 -24.32
C THR A 75 4.58 -18.43 -24.08
#